data_AF-W4M6E0-F1
#
_entry.id   AF-W4M6E0-F1
#
_cell.length_a   1.000
_cell.length_b   1.000
_cell.length_c   1.000
_cell.angle_alpha   90.00
_cell.angle_beta   90.00
_cell.angle_gamma   90.00
#
_symmetry.space_group_name_H-M   'P 1'
#
loop_
_entity.id
_entity.type
_entity.pdbx_description
1 polymer ?
#
loop_
_entity_poly.entity_id
_entity_poly.type
_entity_poly.pdbx_seq_one_letter_code
_entity_poly.pdbx_strand_id
1 'polypeptide(L)'
;MAIAASMAGHSLNTEQDDYLGTLGALIVAYEDQNRSFKMPEMSGLDALKGLLRDHDMNASDLARLLGAHRSLGSKILNGERSLTVRHLRILTDHFKVSADLFLPASSPHSRV
;
A
#
# COMPACT_ATOMS: atom_id res chain seq x y z
N MET A 1 0.32 1.61 14.14
CA MET A 1 1.70 1.09 14.12
C MET A 1 2.80 2.08 14.53
N ALA A 2 2.60 3.42 14.54
CA ALA A 2 3.70 4.37 14.78
C ALA A 2 4.16 4.52 16.25
N ILE A 3 3.32 4.24 17.24
CA ILE A 3 3.64 4.50 18.66
C ILE A 3 4.55 3.41 19.24
N ALA A 4 4.32 2.14 18.90
CA ALA A 4 5.17 1.03 19.32
C ALA A 4 6.61 1.14 18.76
N ALA A 5 6.77 1.66 17.53
CA ALA A 5 8.07 1.88 16.91
C ALA A 5 8.89 3.00 17.57
N SER A 6 8.22 4.01 18.15
CA SER A 6 8.90 5.11 18.85
C SER A 6 9.45 4.73 20.23
N MET A 7 9.05 3.57 20.77
CA MET A 7 9.54 3.04 22.06
C MET A 7 10.57 1.92 21.89
N ALA A 8 10.75 1.40 20.68
CA ALA A 8 11.75 0.39 20.35
C ALA A 8 13.15 1.02 20.40
N GLY A 9 13.82 0.93 21.56
CA GLY A 9 15.17 1.47 21.77
C GLY A 9 15.44 2.07 23.15
N HIS A 10 14.43 2.14 24.04
CA HIS A 10 14.59 2.60 25.42
C HIS A 10 14.56 1.41 26.41
N SER A 11 15.41 1.42 27.45
CA SER A 11 15.30 0.42 28.51
C SER A 11 14.04 0.68 29.33
N LEU A 12 13.04 -0.18 29.20
CA LEU A 12 11.82 -0.12 30.00
C LEU A 12 12.11 -0.75 31.37
N ASN A 13 11.54 -0.17 32.42
CA ASN A 13 11.45 -0.87 33.69
C ASN A 13 10.31 -1.91 33.65
N THR A 14 10.27 -2.80 34.64
CA THR A 14 9.29 -3.90 34.69
C THR A 14 7.83 -3.44 34.58
N GLU A 15 7.49 -2.31 35.21
CA GLU A 15 6.13 -1.77 35.20
C GLU A 15 5.74 -1.20 33.83
N GLN A 16 6.68 -0.56 33.14
CA GLN A 16 6.48 -0.03 31.80
C GLN A 16 6.36 -1.14 30.76
N ASP A 17 7.11 -2.24 30.91
CA ASP A 17 7.01 -3.41 30.05
C ASP A 17 5.65 -4.11 30.21
N ASP A 18 5.19 -4.29 31.45
CA ASP A 18 3.88 -4.86 31.76
C ASP A 18 2.71 -3.98 31.24
N TYR A 19 2.85 -2.66 31.40
CA TYR A 19 1.89 -1.69 30.84
C TYR A 19 1.85 -1.73 29.31
N LEU A 20 3.00 -1.78 28.65
CA LEU A 20 3.09 -1.89 27.19
C LEU A 20 2.51 -3.22 26.69
N GLY A 21 2.79 -4.31 27.39
CA GLY A 21 2.21 -5.64 27.12
C GLY A 21 0.68 -5.61 27.22
N THR A 22 0.15 -4.98 28.26
CA THR A 22 -1.30 -4.79 28.45
C THR A 22 -1.92 -3.95 27.34
N LEU A 23 -1.32 -2.81 26.99
CA LEU A 23 -1.77 -1.98 25.89
C LEU A 23 -1.76 -2.73 24.55
N GLY A 24 -0.70 -3.50 24.28
CA GLY A 24 -0.61 -4.35 23.10
C GLY A 24 -1.72 -5.39 23.04
N ALA A 25 -2.00 -6.06 24.16
CA ALA A 25 -3.09 -7.03 24.27
C ALA A 25 -4.46 -6.38 24.04
N LEU A 26 -4.69 -5.18 24.56
CA LEU A 26 -5.94 -4.43 24.36
C LEU A 26 -6.12 -4.00 22.90
N ILE A 27 -5.06 -3.55 22.24
CA ILE A 27 -5.09 -3.20 20.81
C ILE A 27 -5.43 -4.44 19.98
N VAL A 28 -4.76 -5.57 20.22
CA VAL A 28 -5.02 -6.83 19.51
C VAL A 28 -6.46 -7.29 19.73
N ALA A 29 -6.95 -7.26 20.98
CA ALA A 29 -8.32 -7.65 21.32
C ALA A 29 -9.36 -6.72 20.66
N TYR A 30 -9.05 -5.43 20.56
CA TYR A 30 -9.90 -4.47 19.85
C TYR A 30 -9.91 -4.72 18.35
N GLU A 31 -8.74 -4.93 17.73
CA GLU A 31 -8.61 -5.25 16.30
C GLU A 31 -9.32 -6.55 15.94
N ASP A 32 -9.24 -7.58 16.78
CA ASP A 32 -9.92 -8.86 16.55
C ASP A 32 -11.45 -8.74 16.61
N GLN A 33 -11.97 -7.99 17.58
CA GLN A 33 -13.39 -7.67 17.71
C GLN A 33 -13.89 -6.77 16.56
N ASN A 34 -13.03 -5.90 16.04
CA ASN A 34 -13.34 -4.95 14.99
C ASN A 34 -12.81 -5.39 13.61
N ARG A 35 -12.54 -6.68 13.36
CA ARG A 35 -12.13 -7.22 12.04
C ARG A 35 -13.09 -6.87 10.89
N SER A 36 -14.31 -6.42 11.20
CA SER A 36 -15.27 -5.91 10.21
C SER A 36 -14.89 -4.54 9.65
N PHE A 37 -13.95 -3.79 10.29
CA PHE A 37 -13.13 -2.79 9.63
C PHE A 37 -12.20 -3.51 8.64
N LYS A 38 -12.79 -4.03 7.55
CA LYS A 38 -12.04 -4.31 6.34
C LYS A 38 -11.39 -2.99 5.97
N MET A 39 -10.06 -2.89 6.08
CA MET A 39 -9.35 -1.84 5.34
C MET A 39 -9.94 -1.87 3.94
N PRO A 40 -10.41 -0.73 3.40
CA PRO A 40 -10.96 -0.72 2.05
C PRO A 40 -9.93 -1.41 1.17
N GLU A 41 -10.35 -2.47 0.46
CA GLU A 41 -9.44 -3.18 -0.43
C GLU A 41 -8.91 -2.14 -1.41
N MET A 42 -7.68 -1.72 -1.18
CA MET A 42 -7.05 -0.69 -1.97
C MET A 42 -6.77 -1.34 -3.30
N SER A 43 -7.51 -0.95 -4.33
CA SER A 43 -7.27 -1.47 -5.66
C SER A 43 -5.87 -1.04 -6.10
N GLY A 44 -5.23 -1.81 -6.97
CA GLY A 44 -3.94 -1.39 -7.56
C GLY A 44 -4.00 -0.02 -8.22
N LEU A 45 -5.19 0.41 -8.65
CA LEU A 45 -5.44 1.74 -9.20
C LEU A 45 -5.44 2.82 -8.11
N ASP A 46 -5.99 2.54 -6.92
CA ASP A 46 -5.94 3.46 -5.78
C ASP A 46 -4.51 3.63 -5.26
N ALA A 47 -3.74 2.54 -5.23
CA ALA A 47 -2.31 2.59 -4.92
C ALA A 47 -1.55 3.46 -5.95
N LEU A 48 -1.84 3.30 -7.25
CA LEU A 48 -1.25 4.14 -8.29
C LEU A 48 -1.61 5.63 -8.11
N LYS A 49 -2.88 5.95 -7.78
CA LYS A 49 -3.30 7.33 -7.50
C LYS A 49 -2.56 7.92 -6.30
N GLY A 50 -2.36 7.13 -5.24
CA GLY A 50 -1.56 7.49 -4.08
C GLY A 50 -0.12 7.85 -4.47
N LEU A 51 0.56 6.95 -5.19
CA LEU A 51 1.92 7.17 -5.67
C LEU A 51 2.05 8.43 -6.54
N LEU A 52 1.10 8.67 -7.44
CA LEU A 52 1.13 9.88 -8.26
C LEU A 52 1.01 11.15 -7.41
N ARG A 53 0.09 11.16 -6.44
CA ARG A 53 -0.09 12.30 -5.53
C ARG A 53 1.16 12.54 -4.69
N ASP A 54 1.74 11.48 -4.13
CA ASP A 54 2.92 11.58 -3.25
C ASP A 54 4.18 12.02 -4.01
N HIS A 55 4.17 11.92 -5.34
CA HIS A 55 5.25 12.36 -6.24
C HIS A 55 4.89 13.61 -7.07
N ASP A 56 3.78 14.32 -6.75
CA ASP A 56 3.30 15.50 -7.48
C ASP A 56 3.09 15.29 -9.00
N MET A 57 2.75 14.06 -9.40
CA MET A 57 2.53 13.67 -10.79
C MET A 57 1.05 13.70 -11.17
N ASN A 58 0.74 14.21 -12.36
CA ASN A 58 -0.60 14.14 -12.93
C ASN A 58 -0.72 13.05 -14.02
N ALA A 59 -1.93 12.89 -14.59
CA ALA A 59 -2.21 11.93 -15.66
C ALA A 59 -1.33 12.10 -16.91
N SER A 60 -0.94 13.33 -17.26
CA SER A 60 -0.05 13.60 -18.39
C SER A 60 1.38 13.16 -18.09
N ASP A 61 1.84 13.32 -16.85
CA ASP A 61 3.17 12.87 -16.42
C ASP A 61 3.24 11.34 -16.35
N LEU A 62 2.17 10.68 -15.89
CA LEU A 62 2.02 9.23 -15.99
C LEU A 62 2.12 8.75 -17.44
N ALA A 63 1.39 9.39 -18.36
CA ALA A 63 1.44 9.03 -19.78
C ALA A 63 2.86 9.20 -20.37
N ARG A 64 3.58 10.26 -19.97
CA ARG A 64 4.96 10.52 -20.37
C ARG A 64 5.91 9.46 -19.81
N LEU A 65 5.77 9.08 -18.54
CA LEU A 65 6.55 8.02 -17.90
C LEU A 65 6.37 6.68 -18.62
N LEU A 66 5.12 6.34 -18.97
CA LEU A 66 4.81 5.10 -19.68
C LEU A 66 5.21 5.11 -21.17
N GLY A 67 5.73 6.23 -21.68
CA GLY A 67 6.10 6.38 -23.10
C GLY A 67 4.91 6.25 -24.04
N ALA A 68 3.73 6.72 -23.60
CA ALA A 68 2.47 6.55 -24.32
C ALA A 68 1.79 7.88 -24.64
N HIS A 69 0.71 7.81 -25.44
CA HIS A 69 -0.09 8.98 -25.78
C HIS A 69 -0.67 9.64 -24.52
N ARG A 70 -0.76 10.98 -24.49
CA ARG A 70 -1.19 11.76 -23.31
C ARG A 70 -2.52 11.30 -22.71
N SER A 71 -3.44 10.81 -23.56
CA SER A 71 -4.75 10.28 -23.14
C SER A 71 -4.71 8.91 -22.47
N LEU A 72 -3.59 8.17 -22.51
CA LEU A 72 -3.51 6.87 -21.86
C LEU A 72 -3.49 6.99 -20.33
N GLY A 73 -2.81 8.01 -19.79
CA GLY A 73 -2.71 8.19 -18.35
C GLY A 73 -4.08 8.41 -17.70
N SER A 74 -4.93 9.26 -18.27
CA SER A 74 -6.29 9.45 -17.76
C SER A 74 -7.15 8.19 -17.88
N LYS A 75 -7.05 7.48 -19.01
CA LYS A 75 -7.77 6.21 -19.22
C LYS A 75 -7.38 5.14 -18.21
N ILE A 76 -6.10 5.08 -17.82
CA ILE A 76 -5.64 4.17 -16.76
C ILE A 76 -6.22 4.58 -15.40
N LEU A 77 -6.16 5.87 -15.06
CA LEU A 77 -6.66 6.39 -13.78
C LEU A 77 -8.18 6.32 -13.64
N ASN A 78 -8.91 6.27 -14.76
CA ASN A 78 -10.35 6.04 -14.82
C ASN A 78 -10.73 4.56 -14.86
N GLY A 79 -9.75 3.64 -14.99
CA GLY A 79 -10.01 2.20 -15.12
C GLY A 79 -10.49 1.76 -16.50
N GLU A 80 -10.57 2.67 -17.48
CA GLU A 80 -10.91 2.35 -18.87
C GLU A 80 -9.82 1.52 -19.57
N ARG A 81 -8.59 1.54 -19.04
CA ARG A 81 -7.45 0.79 -19.58
C ARG A 81 -6.64 0.14 -18.46
N SER A 82 -6.41 -1.15 -18.60
CA SER A 82 -5.56 -1.92 -17.69
C SER A 82 -4.06 -1.63 -17.90
N LEU A 83 -3.29 -1.74 -16.83
CA LEU A 83 -1.83 -1.74 -16.88
C LEU A 83 -1.34 -3.01 -17.57
N THR A 84 -0.36 -2.88 -18.46
CA THR A 84 0.32 -4.02 -19.08
C THR A 84 1.54 -4.40 -18.25
N VAL A 85 2.09 -5.61 -18.45
CA VAL A 85 3.35 -6.04 -17.80
C VAL A 85 4.49 -5.05 -18.07
N ARG A 86 4.54 -4.45 -19.26
CA ARG A 86 5.52 -3.41 -19.58
C ARG A 86 5.31 -2.16 -18.74
N HIS A 87 4.07 -1.72 -18.55
CA HIS A 87 3.77 -0.57 -17.69
C HIS A 87 4.16 -0.86 -16.24
N LEU A 88 3.84 -2.07 -15.75
CA LEU A 88 4.21 -2.49 -14.38
C LEU A 88 5.72 -2.40 -14.17
N ARG A 89 6.54 -2.92 -15.08
CA ARG A 89 8.00 -2.81 -14.98
C ARG A 89 8.48 -1.36 -14.87
N ILE A 90 7.95 -0.46 -15.72
CA ILE A 90 8.30 0.96 -15.66
C ILE A 90 7.91 1.58 -14.31
N LEU A 91 6.71 1.25 -13.80
CA LEU A 91 6.21 1.77 -12.54
C LEU A 91 7.00 1.25 -11.34
N THR A 92 7.31 -0.06 -11.30
CA THR A 92 8.13 -0.65 -10.24
C THR A 92 9.54 -0.10 -10.24
N ASP A 93 10.11 0.14 -11.43
CA ASP A 93 11.46 0.72 -11.56
C ASP A 93 11.50 2.20 -11.15
N HIS A 94 10.44 2.95 -11.43
CA HIS A 94 10.36 4.38 -11.10
C HIS A 94 10.04 4.62 -9.62
N PHE A 95 8.98 4.00 -9.11
CA PHE A 95 8.50 4.20 -7.74
C PHE A 95 9.19 3.29 -6.72
N LYS A 96 10.02 2.33 -7.16
CA LYS A 96 10.72 1.37 -6.29
C LYS A 96 9.77 0.55 -5.41
N VAL A 97 8.62 0.17 -5.96
CA VAL A 97 7.59 -0.65 -5.31
C VAL A 97 7.48 -2.04 -5.95
N SER A 98 6.93 -3.02 -5.23
CA SER A 98 6.62 -4.34 -5.80
C SER A 98 5.49 -4.26 -6.82
N ALA A 99 5.55 -5.11 -7.87
CA ALA A 99 4.47 -5.24 -8.84
C ALA A 99 3.16 -5.74 -8.20
N ASP A 100 3.26 -6.47 -7.09
CA ASP A 100 2.11 -7.01 -6.36
C ASP A 100 1.15 -5.91 -5.87
N LEU A 101 1.68 -4.69 -5.66
CA LEU A 101 0.88 -3.52 -5.28
C LEU A 101 -0.22 -3.19 -6.31
N PHE A 102 0.02 -3.49 -7.58
CA PHE A 102 -0.89 -3.18 -8.67
C PHE A 102 -1.77 -4.36 -9.09
N LEU A 103 -1.49 -5.56 -8.56
CA LEU A 103 -2.25 -6.76 -8.88
C LEU A 103 -3.47 -6.84 -7.96
N PRO A 104 -4.62 -7.35 -8.45
CA PRO A 104 -5.71 -7.71 -7.56
C PRO A 104 -5.20 -8.74 -6.55
N ALA A 105 -5.66 -8.66 -5.29
CA ALA A 105 -5.29 -9.60 -4.24
C ALA A 105 -5.56 -11.03 -4.74
N SER A 106 -4.50 -11.71 -5.15
CA SER A 106 -4.58 -13.10 -5.55
C SER A 106 -4.65 -13.93 -4.28
N SER A 107 -5.69 -14.76 -4.17
CA SER A 107 -5.81 -15.75 -3.11
C SER A 107 -4.50 -16.53 -2.96
N PRO A 108 -4.11 -16.89 -1.72
CA PRO A 108 -2.82 -17.52 -1.47
C PRO A 108 -2.68 -18.77 -2.34
N HIS A 109 -1.68 -18.77 -3.22
CA HIS A 109 -1.31 -19.93 -3.99
C HIS A 109 -0.96 -21.07 -3.02
N SER A 110 -1.76 -22.13 -3.09
CA SER A 110 -1.43 -23.45 -2.57
C SER A 110 -0.05 -23.85 -3.10
N ARG A 111 0.94 -23.93 -2.20
CA ARG A 111 2.20 -24.62 -2.46
C ARG A 111 1.99 -26.08 -2.13
N VAL A 112 2.14 -26.93 -3.16
CA VAL A 112 2.42 -28.36 -3.03
C VAL A 112 3.93 -28.53 -2.85
#